data_AF-A0A6C0I7J4-F1
#
_entry.id   AF-A0A6C0I7J4-F1
#
_cell.length_a   1.000
_cell.length_b   1.000
_cell.length_c   1.000
_cell.angle_alpha   90.00
_cell.angle_beta   90.00
_cell.angle_gamma   90.00
#
_symmetry.space_group_name_H-M   'P 1'
#
loop_
_entity.id
_entity.type
_entity.pdbx_description
1 polymer ?
#
loop_
_entity_poly.entity_id
_entity_poly.type
_entity_poly.pdbx_seq_one_letter_code
_entity_poly.pdbx_strand_id
1 'polypeptide(L)'
;MSELDQIYIGTAIPNAPKHTGFVPNLVDPETTSTQAFKLFQTHYENPRLPFGATFQQQATIRIHTATPLNQLYFSDKNIDYLQSELRHRVWIASNQKHTIERQNPEDLKTVMRSYYLQYSFNNPDRVKEELNELNERVLAYTVDMVMVEINQYLKYRKDILNYPEQISRPINANMVGTKSAEFKRFF
;
A
#
# COMPACT_ATOMS: atom_id res chain seq x y z
N MET A 1 7.98 -68.90 12.72
CA MET A 1 8.88 -68.80 11.56
C MET A 1 9.86 -69.95 11.63
N SER A 2 10.08 -70.65 10.52
CA SER A 2 10.87 -71.90 10.50
C SER A 2 12.37 -71.60 10.59
N GLU A 3 13.19 -72.56 11.05
CA GLU A 3 14.65 -72.40 11.20
C GLU A 3 15.34 -71.92 9.91
N LEU A 4 14.78 -72.22 8.74
CA LEU A 4 15.32 -71.77 7.45
C LEU A 4 15.25 -70.23 7.30
N ASP A 5 14.21 -69.59 7.82
CA ASP A 5 14.07 -68.12 7.77
C ASP A 5 15.18 -67.43 8.57
N GLN A 6 15.60 -68.04 9.68
CA GLN A 6 16.66 -67.52 10.54
C GLN A 6 18.04 -67.64 9.89
N ILE A 7 18.27 -68.71 9.13
CA ILE A 7 19.54 -68.95 8.42
C ILE A 7 19.75 -67.90 7.32
N TYR A 8 18.72 -67.62 6.51
CA TYR A 8 18.83 -66.61 5.45
C TYR A 8 19.06 -65.18 5.98
N ILE A 9 18.51 -64.85 7.15
CA ILE A 9 18.74 -63.57 7.84
C ILE A 9 20.15 -63.54 8.46
N GLY A 10 20.64 -64.65 9.01
CA GLY A 10 21.93 -64.74 9.69
C GLY A 10 23.15 -64.80 8.77
N THR A 11 23.02 -65.31 7.54
CA THR A 11 24.11 -65.35 6.56
C THR A 11 24.25 -64.07 5.72
N ALA A 12 23.29 -63.15 5.81
CA ALA A 12 23.43 -61.83 5.19
C ALA A 12 24.44 -61.02 6.01
N ILE A 13 25.50 -60.54 5.35
CA ILE A 13 26.64 -59.80 5.93
C ILE A 13 26.17 -58.91 7.09
N PRO A 14 26.62 -59.15 8.34
CA PRO A 14 26.18 -58.36 9.47
C PRO A 14 26.68 -56.92 9.24
N ASN A 15 25.72 -56.00 9.07
CA ASN A 15 25.91 -54.60 8.69
C ASN A 15 26.01 -54.28 7.18
N ALA A 16 25.49 -55.14 6.29
CA ALA A 16 25.23 -54.69 4.92
C ALA A 16 24.30 -53.44 4.97
N PRO A 17 24.65 -52.33 4.29
CA PRO A 17 23.76 -51.19 4.19
C PRO A 17 22.43 -51.66 3.60
N LYS A 18 21.30 -51.34 4.25
CA LYS A 18 19.96 -51.72 3.76
C LYS A 18 19.65 -51.18 2.36
N HIS A 19 20.41 -50.17 1.91
CA HIS A 19 20.32 -49.56 0.59
C HIS A 19 21.73 -49.40 0.01
N THR A 20 22.09 -50.20 -1.00
CA THR A 20 23.39 -50.17 -1.69
C THR A 20 23.32 -49.44 -3.04
N GLY A 21 22.25 -48.67 -3.28
CA GLY A 21 22.09 -47.88 -4.49
C GLY A 21 22.98 -46.62 -4.49
N PHE A 22 23.27 -46.08 -5.68
CA PHE A 22 23.96 -44.80 -5.86
C PHE A 22 23.18 -43.58 -5.29
N VAL A 23 21.95 -43.80 -4.83
CA VAL A 23 21.09 -42.76 -4.27
C VAL A 23 21.22 -42.78 -2.74
N PRO A 24 21.58 -41.65 -2.10
CA PRO A 24 21.72 -41.58 -0.65
C PRO A 24 20.40 -41.88 0.09
N ASN A 25 20.49 -42.55 1.23
CA ASN A 25 19.33 -42.94 2.06
C ASN A 25 18.61 -41.70 2.62
N LEU A 26 17.36 -41.44 2.21
CA LEU A 26 16.57 -40.28 2.65
C LEU A 26 16.13 -40.35 4.12
N VAL A 27 16.21 -41.52 4.75
CA VAL A 27 15.75 -41.74 6.14
C VAL A 27 16.90 -41.54 7.14
N ASP A 28 18.15 -41.48 6.68
CA ASP A 28 19.30 -41.26 7.56
C ASP A 28 19.44 -39.76 7.94
N PRO A 29 19.58 -39.44 9.23
CA PRO A 29 19.67 -38.05 9.71
C PRO A 29 20.92 -37.33 9.20
N GLU A 30 22.04 -38.05 9.02
CA GLU A 30 23.30 -37.55 8.42
C GLU A 30 23.15 -37.19 6.93
N THR A 31 22.24 -37.86 6.22
CA THR A 31 22.02 -37.66 4.77
C THR A 31 20.98 -36.58 4.50
N THR A 32 20.06 -36.35 5.45
CA THR A 32 19.02 -35.31 5.41
C THR A 32 19.62 -33.89 5.33
N SER A 33 20.76 -33.66 5.99
CA SER A 33 21.50 -32.38 5.90
C SER A 33 22.16 -32.19 4.53
N THR A 34 22.57 -33.29 3.88
CA THR A 34 23.32 -33.28 2.62
C THR A 34 22.41 -33.20 1.39
N GLN A 35 21.15 -33.62 1.51
CA GLN A 35 20.11 -33.46 0.47
C GLN A 35 19.42 -32.08 0.47
N ALA A 36 19.84 -31.18 1.36
CA ALA A 36 19.37 -29.81 1.35
C ALA A 36 20.03 -29.03 0.19
N PHE A 37 19.56 -29.21 -1.05
CA PHE A 37 19.69 -28.18 -2.09
C PHE A 37 18.78 -26.99 -1.73
N LYS A 38 19.06 -26.37 -0.60
CA LYS A 38 18.47 -25.11 -0.15
C LYS A 38 19.33 -23.97 -0.67
N LEU A 39 19.46 -23.90 -1.99
CA LEU A 39 20.26 -22.88 -2.68
C LEU A 39 19.65 -21.47 -2.56
N PHE A 40 18.37 -21.37 -2.17
CA PHE A 40 17.66 -20.11 -1.95
C PHE A 40 16.78 -20.14 -0.69
N GLN A 41 17.29 -20.60 0.46
CA GLN A 41 16.61 -20.25 1.70
C GLN A 41 16.96 -18.81 2.08
N THR A 42 16.03 -17.90 1.82
CA THR A 42 15.98 -16.67 2.60
C THR A 42 15.78 -17.09 4.05
N HIS A 43 16.63 -16.60 4.95
CA HIS A 43 16.41 -16.70 6.39
C HIS A 43 15.18 -15.87 6.77
N TYR A 44 13.99 -16.34 6.43
CA TYR A 44 12.73 -15.81 6.92
C TYR A 44 11.96 -17.00 7.47
N GLU A 45 12.43 -17.52 8.60
CA GLU A 45 11.60 -18.28 9.51
C GLU A 45 10.46 -17.35 9.95
N ASN A 46 9.38 -17.34 9.17
CA ASN A 46 8.07 -16.78 9.46
C ASN A 46 8.04 -15.69 10.56
N PRO A 47 8.26 -14.39 10.26
CA PRO A 47 7.72 -13.34 11.12
C PRO A 47 6.22 -13.29 10.79
N ARG A 48 5.49 -14.31 11.24
CA ARG A 48 4.06 -14.18 11.41
C ARG A 48 3.90 -13.15 12.50
N LEU A 49 3.44 -11.97 12.11
CA LEU A 49 3.00 -11.00 13.10
C LEU A 49 1.94 -11.68 13.97
N PRO A 50 2.02 -11.51 15.30
CA PRO A 50 0.96 -11.99 16.17
C PRO A 50 -0.36 -11.39 15.71
N PHE A 51 -1.44 -12.13 15.89
CA PHE A 51 -2.78 -11.58 15.71
C PHE A 51 -2.91 -10.31 16.56
N GLY A 52 -3.27 -9.18 15.93
CA GLY A 52 -3.32 -7.87 16.60
C GLY A 52 -2.01 -7.07 16.61
N ALA A 53 -1.03 -7.40 15.78
CA ALA A 53 0.18 -6.59 15.64
C ALA A 53 -0.12 -5.13 15.29
N THR A 54 0.66 -4.20 15.84
CA THR A 54 0.46 -2.77 15.63
C THR A 54 0.79 -2.36 14.19
N PHE A 55 0.22 -1.25 13.74
CA PHE A 55 0.51 -0.73 12.41
C PHE A 55 2.02 -0.45 12.21
N GLN A 56 2.70 0.05 13.24
CA GLN A 56 4.16 0.24 13.23
C GLN A 56 4.93 -1.02 12.80
N GLN A 57 4.51 -2.19 13.30
CA GLN A 57 5.15 -3.47 12.97
C GLN A 57 4.73 -3.99 11.59
N GLN A 58 3.48 -3.71 11.19
CA GLN A 58 2.95 -4.12 9.89
C GLN A 58 3.51 -3.28 8.73
N ALA A 59 3.80 -2.00 8.95
CA ALA A 59 4.15 -1.04 7.91
C ALA A 59 5.45 -1.37 7.17
N THR A 60 6.42 -2.00 7.83
CA THR A 60 7.74 -2.32 7.27
C THR A 60 7.99 -3.82 7.07
N ILE A 61 7.01 -4.65 7.42
CA ILE A 61 7.17 -6.10 7.41
C ILE A 61 7.71 -6.63 6.09
N ARG A 62 8.66 -7.58 6.18
CA ARG A 62 9.34 -8.27 5.07
C ARG A 62 10.19 -7.37 4.16
N ILE A 63 10.22 -6.06 4.39
CA ILE A 63 10.99 -5.12 3.55
C ILE A 63 12.14 -4.51 4.36
N HIS A 64 11.83 -3.86 5.50
CA HIS A 64 12.82 -3.23 6.36
C HIS A 64 12.82 -3.85 7.75
N THR A 65 13.97 -3.79 8.42
CA THR A 65 14.10 -4.06 9.86
C THR A 65 13.58 -2.87 10.66
N ALA A 66 13.38 -3.04 11.96
CA ALA A 66 13.00 -1.94 12.85
C ALA A 66 14.14 -0.91 12.93
N THR A 67 13.83 0.35 12.60
CA THR A 67 14.74 1.49 12.69
C THR A 67 14.13 2.55 13.60
N PRO A 68 14.94 3.42 14.25
CA PRO A 68 14.39 4.49 15.08
C PRO A 68 13.41 5.38 14.31
N LEU A 69 13.69 5.63 13.02
CA LEU A 69 12.82 6.41 12.15
C LEU A 69 11.47 5.73 11.91
N ASN A 70 11.44 4.45 11.53
CA ASN A 70 10.17 3.80 11.18
C ASN A 70 9.26 3.61 12.38
N GLN A 71 9.82 3.32 13.55
CA GLN A 71 9.07 3.23 14.79
C GLN A 71 8.42 4.57 15.13
N LEU A 72 9.15 5.67 14.95
CA LEU A 72 8.66 7.02 15.21
C LEU A 72 7.63 7.48 14.16
N TYR A 73 7.95 7.29 12.88
CA TYR A 73 7.13 7.73 11.76
C TYR A 73 5.77 7.01 11.71
N PHE A 74 5.73 5.70 11.92
CA PHE A 74 4.48 4.94 11.93
C PHE A 74 3.77 4.90 13.28
N SER A 75 4.24 5.68 14.27
CA SER A 75 3.61 5.73 15.60
C SER A 75 2.22 6.36 15.57
N ASP A 76 1.34 5.88 16.45
CA ASP A 76 -0.01 6.43 16.60
C ASP A 76 0.04 7.94 16.92
N LYS A 77 1.04 8.38 17.69
CA LYS A 77 1.28 9.80 17.97
C LYS A 77 1.57 10.60 16.70
N ASN A 78 2.38 10.07 15.79
CA ASN A 78 2.67 10.76 14.52
C ASN A 78 1.44 10.75 13.59
N ILE A 79 0.66 9.67 13.60
CA ILE A 79 -0.61 9.58 12.85
C ILE A 79 -1.60 10.64 13.36
N ASP A 80 -1.74 10.80 14.67
CA ASP A 80 -2.61 11.81 15.29
C ASP A 80 -2.14 13.23 14.99
N TYR A 81 -0.82 13.46 15.01
CA TYR A 81 -0.22 14.72 14.59
C TYR A 81 -0.56 15.04 13.14
N LEU A 82 -0.32 14.10 12.21
CA LEU A 82 -0.61 14.28 10.79
C LEU A 82 -2.10 14.55 10.54
N GLN A 83 -3.00 13.86 11.25
CA GLN A 83 -4.45 14.10 11.15
C GLN A 83 -4.84 15.51 11.62
N SER A 84 -4.25 15.98 12.72
CA SER A 84 -4.54 17.31 13.27
C SER A 84 -3.99 18.41 12.34
N GLU A 85 -2.77 18.22 11.86
CA GLU A 85 -2.10 19.13 10.94
C GLU A 85 -2.79 19.18 9.57
N LEU A 86 -3.23 18.04 9.04
CA LEU A 86 -4.03 17.96 7.82
C LEU A 86 -5.28 18.83 7.92
N ARG A 87 -6.03 18.72 9.02
CA ARG A 87 -7.24 19.53 9.25
C ARG A 87 -6.91 21.02 9.30
N HIS A 88 -5.82 21.39 9.96
CA HIS A 88 -5.36 22.78 10.03
C HIS A 88 -4.96 23.32 8.66
N ARG A 89 -4.18 22.56 7.90
CA ARG A 89 -3.73 22.95 6.56
C ARG A 89 -4.87 23.07 5.56
N VAL A 90 -5.85 22.16 5.59
CA VAL A 90 -7.07 22.26 4.75
C VAL A 90 -7.88 23.50 5.11
N TRP A 91 -7.99 23.82 6.40
CA TRP A 91 -8.64 25.06 6.83
C TRP A 91 -7.91 26.31 6.30
N ILE A 92 -6.57 26.35 6.36
CA ILE A 92 -5.78 27.44 5.77
C ILE A 92 -5.95 27.49 4.24
N ALA A 93 -5.76 26.35 3.56
CA ALA A 93 -5.82 26.24 2.10
C ALA A 93 -7.19 26.62 1.52
N SER A 94 -8.26 26.41 2.28
CA SER A 94 -9.61 26.84 1.93
C SER A 94 -9.90 28.32 2.23
N ASN A 95 -8.89 29.11 2.60
CA ASN A 95 -9.06 30.49 3.09
C ASN A 95 -10.02 30.57 4.28
N GLN A 96 -9.88 29.65 5.23
CA GLN A 96 -10.67 29.55 6.45
C GLN A 96 -12.16 29.24 6.24
N LYS A 97 -12.53 28.69 5.07
CA LYS A 97 -13.93 28.42 4.70
C LYS A 97 -14.39 27.02 5.03
N HIS A 98 -13.50 26.04 4.98
CA HIS A 98 -13.86 24.63 5.08
C HIS A 98 -13.13 23.99 6.26
N THR A 99 -13.90 23.40 7.16
CA THR A 99 -13.39 22.58 8.27
C THR A 99 -13.74 21.13 7.99
N ILE A 100 -12.74 20.26 8.05
CA ILE A 100 -12.91 18.83 7.86
C ILE A 100 -12.76 18.08 9.20
N GLU A 101 -13.41 16.92 9.27
CA GLU A 101 -13.26 15.98 10.35
C GLU A 101 -11.98 15.14 10.18
N ARG A 102 -11.75 14.23 11.13
CA ARG A 102 -10.66 13.27 11.04
C ARG A 102 -10.91 12.33 9.86
N GLN A 103 -9.89 12.13 9.03
CA GLN A 103 -9.98 11.25 7.87
C GLN A 103 -9.75 9.79 8.27
N ASN A 104 -10.17 8.85 7.43
CA ASN A 104 -9.98 7.42 7.68
C ASN A 104 -8.48 7.12 7.93
N PRO A 105 -8.11 6.55 9.09
CA PRO A 105 -6.72 6.29 9.41
C PRO A 105 -6.06 5.28 8.47
N GLU A 106 -6.81 4.34 7.90
CA GLU A 106 -6.23 3.31 7.00
C GLU A 106 -5.75 3.91 5.66
N ASP A 107 -6.45 4.92 5.14
CA ASP A 107 -6.05 5.62 3.92
C ASP A 107 -4.78 6.44 4.17
N LEU A 108 -4.73 7.17 5.30
CA LEU A 108 -3.53 7.90 5.70
C LEU A 108 -2.34 6.96 5.90
N LYS A 109 -2.54 5.82 6.56
CA LYS A 109 -1.51 4.78 6.76
C LYS A 109 -0.97 4.25 5.43
N THR A 110 -1.84 4.09 4.43
CA THR A 110 -1.46 3.65 3.08
C THR A 110 -0.55 4.68 2.41
N VAL A 111 -0.91 5.97 2.50
CA VAL A 111 -0.09 7.08 1.97
C VAL A 111 1.24 7.18 2.73
N MET A 112 1.23 7.12 4.06
CA MET A 112 2.45 7.13 4.86
C MET A 112 3.39 5.99 4.46
N ARG A 113 2.86 4.78 4.29
CA ARG A 113 3.65 3.61 3.88
C ARG A 113 4.26 3.82 2.50
N SER A 114 3.50 4.36 1.54
CA SER A 114 4.01 4.56 0.18
C SER A 114 5.17 5.55 0.15
N TYR A 115 5.06 6.69 0.85
CA TYR A 115 6.12 7.69 0.92
C TYR A 115 7.35 7.19 1.67
N TYR A 116 7.16 6.48 2.79
CA TYR A 116 8.28 5.90 3.52
C TYR A 116 9.08 4.92 2.65
N LEU A 117 8.41 4.02 1.93
CA LEU A 117 9.09 3.03 1.09
C LEU A 117 9.84 3.65 -0.10
N GLN A 118 9.39 4.81 -0.58
CA GLN A 118 10.00 5.49 -1.72
C GLN A 118 11.15 6.43 -1.33
N TYR A 119 11.04 7.09 -0.17
CA TYR A 119 11.92 8.22 0.17
C TYR A 119 12.70 8.04 1.48
N SER A 120 12.50 6.96 2.25
CA SER A 120 13.28 6.76 3.47
C SER A 120 14.71 6.30 3.18
N PHE A 121 15.67 7.00 3.79
CA PHE A 121 17.08 6.68 3.86
C PHE A 121 17.43 5.92 5.14
N ASN A 122 16.65 6.07 6.21
CA ASN A 122 16.87 5.46 7.53
C ASN A 122 18.23 5.83 8.16
N ASN A 123 18.63 7.10 8.06
CA ASN A 123 19.89 7.56 8.65
C ASN A 123 19.72 7.82 10.17
N PRO A 124 20.43 7.10 11.05
CA PRO A 124 20.29 7.26 12.51
C PRO A 124 20.66 8.66 13.01
N ASP A 125 21.52 9.39 12.31
CA ASP A 125 21.96 10.73 12.72
C ASP A 125 20.96 11.84 12.34
N ARG A 126 20.08 11.56 11.36
CA ARG A 126 19.17 12.55 10.76
C ARG A 126 17.68 12.20 10.92
N VAL A 127 17.35 11.37 11.90
CA VAL A 127 15.97 10.87 12.12
C VAL A 127 14.94 11.98 12.20
N LYS A 128 15.24 13.09 12.89
CA LYS A 128 14.31 14.22 13.04
C LYS A 128 14.05 14.95 11.72
N GLU A 129 15.09 15.16 10.93
CA GLU A 129 14.99 15.84 9.63
C GLU A 129 14.21 14.95 8.66
N GLU A 130 14.57 13.67 8.58
CA GLU A 130 13.91 12.70 7.71
C GLU A 130 12.44 12.49 8.09
N LEU A 131 12.12 12.48 9.38
CA LEU A 131 10.72 12.45 9.87
C LEU A 131 9.93 13.65 9.35
N ASN A 132 10.49 14.85 9.46
CA ASN A 132 9.82 16.08 9.01
C ASN A 132 9.65 16.08 7.49
N GLU A 133 10.66 15.66 6.74
CA GLU A 133 10.59 15.54 5.27
C GLU A 133 9.51 14.55 4.83
N LEU A 134 9.44 13.38 5.46
CA LEU A 134 8.40 12.38 5.16
C LEU A 134 7.01 12.87 5.53
N ASN A 135 6.85 13.49 6.71
CA ASN A 135 5.58 14.07 7.15
C ASN A 135 5.11 15.18 6.20
N GLU A 136 6.01 16.05 5.76
CA GLU A 136 5.68 17.14 4.84
C GLU A 136 5.21 16.60 3.49
N ARG A 137 5.85 15.56 2.95
CA ARG A 137 5.43 14.91 1.71
C ARG A 137 4.03 14.32 1.81
N VAL A 138 3.72 13.64 2.93
CA VAL A 138 2.38 13.10 3.17
C VAL A 138 1.35 14.21 3.29
N LEU A 139 1.64 15.27 4.05
CA LEU A 139 0.74 16.39 4.24
C LEU A 139 0.47 17.13 2.93
N ALA A 140 1.50 17.42 2.13
CA ALA A 140 1.34 18.08 0.85
C ALA A 140 0.39 17.30 -0.08
N TYR A 141 0.64 16.00 -0.24
CA TYR A 141 -0.21 15.15 -1.07
C TYR A 141 -1.64 15.04 -0.55
N THR A 142 -1.82 14.80 0.74
CA THR A 142 -3.14 14.59 1.35
C THR A 142 -3.97 15.87 1.37
N VAL A 143 -3.36 17.03 1.62
CA VAL A 143 -4.05 18.34 1.57
C VAL A 143 -4.58 18.62 0.18
N ASP A 144 -3.76 18.43 -0.87
CA ASP A 144 -4.19 18.66 -2.25
C ASP A 144 -5.34 17.75 -2.65
N MET A 145 -5.26 16.46 -2.32
CA MET A 145 -6.34 15.49 -2.58
C MET A 145 -7.64 15.90 -1.88
N VAL A 146 -7.58 16.18 -0.58
CA VAL A 146 -8.76 16.57 0.19
C VAL A 146 -9.38 17.86 -0.34
N MET A 147 -8.59 18.85 -0.74
CA MET A 147 -9.10 20.10 -1.33
C MET A 147 -9.85 19.84 -2.64
N VAL A 148 -9.35 18.93 -3.48
CA VAL A 148 -10.04 18.50 -4.71
C VAL A 148 -11.35 17.81 -4.37
N GLU A 149 -11.36 16.89 -3.40
CA GLU A 149 -12.56 16.18 -2.97
C GLU A 149 -13.63 17.11 -2.37
N ILE A 150 -13.23 18.11 -1.57
CA ILE A 150 -14.16 19.13 -1.06
C ILE A 150 -14.84 19.86 -2.21
N ASN A 151 -14.09 20.30 -3.22
CA ASN A 151 -14.66 20.99 -4.37
C ASN A 151 -15.62 20.09 -5.17
N GLN A 152 -15.27 18.82 -5.35
CA GLN A 152 -16.13 17.84 -6.00
C GLN A 152 -17.42 17.62 -5.21
N TYR A 153 -17.31 17.48 -3.88
CA TYR A 153 -18.46 17.31 -2.99
C TYR A 153 -19.40 18.51 -3.02
N LEU A 154 -18.85 19.74 -2.98
CA LEU A 154 -19.65 20.95 -3.08
C LEU A 154 -20.37 21.07 -4.43
N LYS A 155 -19.68 20.72 -5.52
CA LYS A 155 -20.28 20.68 -6.85
C LYS A 155 -21.39 19.64 -6.92
N TYR A 156 -21.14 18.41 -6.47
CA TYR A 156 -22.13 17.34 -6.42
C TYR A 156 -23.38 17.72 -5.62
N ARG A 157 -23.20 18.34 -4.44
CA ARG A 157 -24.32 18.86 -3.65
C ARG A 157 -25.12 19.90 -4.41
N LYS A 158 -24.46 20.82 -5.12
CA LYS A 158 -25.13 21.82 -5.96
C LYS A 158 -25.91 21.16 -7.09
N ASP A 159 -25.35 20.14 -7.73
CA ASP A 159 -25.94 19.45 -8.87
C ASP A 159 -27.16 18.60 -8.48
N ILE A 160 -27.22 18.06 -7.26
CA ILE A 160 -28.42 17.37 -6.75
C ILE A 160 -29.55 18.35 -6.43
N LEU A 161 -29.21 19.51 -5.85
CA LEU A 161 -30.20 20.47 -5.38
C LEU A 161 -30.81 21.29 -6.52
N ASN A 162 -30.05 21.51 -7.59
CA ASN A 162 -30.49 22.31 -8.73
C ASN A 162 -30.75 21.42 -9.93
N TYR A 163 -31.91 21.59 -10.56
CA TYR A 163 -32.12 20.98 -11.87
C TYR A 163 -31.09 21.53 -12.87
N PRO A 164 -30.53 20.68 -13.74
CA PRO A 164 -29.66 21.15 -14.80
C PRO A 164 -30.44 22.12 -15.69
N GLU A 165 -29.76 23.19 -16.12
CA GLU A 165 -30.35 24.10 -17.10
C GLU A 165 -30.72 23.33 -18.37
N GLN A 166 -31.87 23.70 -18.94
CA GLN A 166 -32.31 23.09 -20.20
C GLN A 166 -31.28 23.37 -21.29
N ILE A 167 -30.96 22.35 -22.08
CA ILE A 167 -30.06 22.49 -23.22
C ILE A 167 -30.68 23.54 -24.17
N SER A 168 -29.93 24.61 -24.46
CA SER A 168 -30.37 25.63 -25.40
C SER A 168 -30.61 25.02 -26.78
N ARG A 169 -31.64 25.49 -27.48
CA ARG A 169 -31.88 25.08 -28.86
C ARG A 169 -30.66 25.36 -29.74
N PRO A 170 -30.38 24.51 -30.76
CA PRO A 170 -29.28 24.76 -31.67
C PRO A 170 -29.44 26.11 -32.35
N ILE A 171 -28.38 26.92 -32.33
CA ILE A 171 -28.35 28.21 -33.04
C ILE A 171 -27.88 27.91 -34.46
N ASN A 172 -28.61 28.44 -35.45
CA ASN A 172 -28.17 28.35 -36.83
C ASN A 172 -26.90 29.18 -37.01
N ALA A 173 -25.78 28.53 -37.35
CA ALA A 173 -24.50 29.19 -37.59
C ALA A 173 -24.44 29.87 -38.97
N ASN A 174 -25.36 29.56 -39.88
CA ASN A 174 -25.38 30.13 -41.21
C ASN A 174 -25.97 31.56 -41.21
N MET A 175 -25.35 32.44 -42.00
CA MET A 175 -25.82 33.82 -42.26
C MET A 175 -27.02 33.88 -43.22
N VAL A 176 -27.38 32.74 -43.82
CA VAL A 176 -28.50 32.63 -44.76
C VAL A 176 -29.81 32.88 -44.00
N GLY A 177 -30.59 33.86 -44.45
CA GLY A 177 -31.84 34.28 -43.80
C GLY A 177 -31.68 35.39 -42.75
N THR A 178 -30.46 35.73 -42.33
CA THR A 178 -30.19 36.88 -41.45
C THR A 178 -30.09 38.20 -42.22
N LYS A 179 -29.69 38.12 -43.49
CA LYS A 179 -29.67 39.23 -44.45
C LYS A 179 -31.01 39.30 -45.19
N SER A 180 -32.03 39.87 -44.56
CA SER A 180 -33.25 40.26 -45.30
C SER A 180 -32.99 41.58 -46.00
N ALA A 181 -33.15 41.59 -47.33
CA ALA A 181 -33.34 42.84 -48.06
C ALA A 181 -34.66 43.49 -47.60
N GLU A 182 -34.72 44.81 -47.61
CA GLU A 182 -35.98 45.52 -47.41
C GLU A 182 -37.03 45.01 -48.41
N PHE A 183 -38.27 44.81 -47.95
CA PHE A 183 -39.36 44.45 -48.86
C PHE A 183 -39.46 45.54 -49.92
N LYS A 184 -39.17 45.20 -51.17
CA LYS A 184 -39.44 46.10 -52.29
C LYS A 184 -40.93 46.40 -52.25
N ARG A 185 -41.29 47.68 -52.09
CA ARG A 185 -42.68 48.13 -52.04
C ARG A 185 -43.40 47.55 -53.25
N PHE A 186 -44.42 46.74 -52.99
CA PHE A 186 -45.42 46.41 -53.98
C PHE A 186 -46.45 47.53 -53.86
N PHE A 187 -46.71 48.22 -54.96
CA PHE A 187 -47.42 49.52 -55.11
C PHE A 187 -46.50 50.75 -55.03
#